data_AF-A0A0D6P9W6-F1
#
_entry.id   AF-A0A0D6P9W6-F1
#
_cell.length_a   1.000
_cell.length_b   1.000
_cell.length_c   1.000
_cell.angle_alpha   90.00
_cell.angle_beta   90.00
_cell.angle_gamma   90.00
#
_symmetry.space_group_name_H-M   'P 1'
#
loop_
_entity.id
_entity.type
_entity.pdbx_description
1 polymer ?
#
loop_
_entity_poly.entity_id
_entity_poly.type
_entity_poly.pdbx_seq_one_letter_code
_entity_poly.pdbx_strand_id
1 'polypeptide(L)'
;MLPIDTIESDAGESDTPLPPRADVVVIGGGVIGVCTALSLAEKSLSVVLCEKGVIAGEQSSRNWGWCRTMGRDPGEIPLALESLRLWRGMNARVGAETGFRAAGTMYVCDDARALAKQEAWLDHARQYQIEARMLGPDAVAEALPGARRRFAGGIHTPTDGRAEPFQAVPAIARAAQAAGVAILEHCAVRGIERTAGRVGTVVTERGRIDCGAAVLAGGAWSRLFCGNAGIVLPQLKVLGSVLRTTPLDGPTEGAVGGSDFAFRKRLDGGYTVARRNANVADIVPDSFRFLRDFAPSIPTSWHELRFRIGAAFVREWRVRRRWSLDEASPFEEVRVLDPAPTRRLLDEVWGTLARDFPAFAQARVAQSWGGLIDVTPDAVPVISGIDALPGFYVATGFSGHGFGIGPGAGRLMADIVAGDAPVVDPGPFRYRRFASTRAA
;
A
#
# COMPACT_ATOMS: atom_id res chain seq x y z
N MET A 1 -15.57 -0.23 20.22
CA MET A 1 -15.63 -0.39 18.75
C MET A 1 -15.53 1.00 18.14
N LEU A 2 -14.33 1.44 17.71
CA LEU A 2 -14.13 2.77 17.15
C LEU A 2 -14.52 2.77 15.65
N PRO A 3 -15.43 3.65 15.17
CA PRO A 3 -15.61 3.90 13.74
C PRO A 3 -14.29 4.29 13.06
N ILE A 4 -14.18 4.08 11.74
CA ILE A 4 -13.07 4.66 10.93
C ILE A 4 -13.00 6.19 11.11
N ASP A 5 -14.12 6.82 11.52
CA ASP A 5 -14.25 8.26 11.77
C ASP A 5 -13.85 8.68 13.19
N THR A 6 -13.53 7.75 14.10
CA THR A 6 -12.92 8.07 15.39
C THR A 6 -11.56 7.39 15.45
N ILE A 7 -10.61 8.00 14.75
CA ILE A 7 -9.35 8.23 15.44
C ILE A 7 -9.74 9.23 16.54
N GLU A 8 -10.14 8.74 17.72
CA GLU A 8 -9.84 9.50 18.93
C GLU A 8 -8.32 9.47 18.97
N SER A 9 -7.74 10.50 18.35
CA SER A 9 -6.40 10.88 18.69
C SER A 9 -6.52 11.34 20.14
N ASP A 10 -6.11 10.48 21.07
CA ASP A 10 -5.67 10.98 22.39
C ASP A 10 -4.49 11.97 22.23
N ALA A 11 -3.98 12.16 21.00
CA ALA A 11 -3.24 13.35 20.63
C ALA A 11 -4.22 14.48 20.30
N GLY A 12 -4.21 15.54 21.13
CA GLY A 12 -4.45 16.89 20.61
C GLY A 12 -3.50 17.20 19.44
N GLU A 13 -3.51 18.43 18.92
CA GLU A 13 -2.43 18.88 18.03
C GLU A 13 -1.08 18.35 18.54
N SER A 14 -0.35 17.60 17.70
CA SER A 14 0.94 17.04 18.09
C SER A 14 1.85 18.20 18.50
N ASP A 15 1.98 18.39 19.83
CA ASP A 15 2.85 19.37 20.48
C ASP A 15 4.33 19.10 20.21
N THR A 16 4.65 18.10 19.39
CA THR A 16 6.01 17.85 18.93
C THR A 16 6.54 19.10 18.23
N PRO A 17 7.56 19.77 18.80
CA PRO A 17 8.13 20.96 18.19
C PRO A 17 8.82 20.58 16.89
N LEU A 18 8.78 21.46 15.89
CA LEU A 18 9.46 21.25 14.61
C LEU A 18 10.98 21.20 14.84
N PRO A 19 11.67 20.06 14.61
CA PRO A 19 13.11 20.01 14.77
C PRO A 19 13.77 20.83 13.65
N PRO A 20 14.78 21.67 13.95
CA PRO A 20 15.43 22.50 12.92
C PRO A 20 16.31 21.67 11.97
N ARG A 21 16.68 20.45 12.37
CA ARG A 21 17.53 19.54 11.60
C ARG A 21 17.24 18.07 11.88
N ALA A 22 17.54 17.22 10.90
CA ALA A 22 17.56 15.76 11.02
C ALA A 22 18.50 15.16 9.96
N ASP A 23 18.96 13.93 10.15
CA ASP A 23 19.71 13.23 9.10
C ASP A 23 18.79 12.92 7.92
N VAL A 24 17.57 12.46 8.21
CA VAL A 24 16.58 12.05 7.22
C VAL A 24 15.20 12.64 7.54
N VAL A 25 14.54 13.21 6.53
CA VAL A 25 13.11 13.56 6.59
C VAL A 25 12.29 12.57 5.77
N VAL A 26 11.32 11.91 6.40
CA VAL A 26 10.37 10.99 5.75
C VAL A 26 9.06 11.75 5.49
N ILE A 27 8.60 11.74 4.24
CA ILE A 27 7.42 12.46 3.77
C ILE A 27 6.28 11.44 3.56
N GLY A 28 5.35 11.40 4.51
CA GLY A 28 4.16 10.52 4.49
C GLY A 28 4.13 9.51 5.63
N GLY A 29 3.04 9.50 6.40
CA GLY A 29 2.76 8.64 7.55
C GLY A 29 2.00 7.35 7.22
N GLY A 30 2.17 6.84 6.00
CA GLY A 30 1.69 5.52 5.62
C GLY A 30 2.60 4.39 6.12
N VAL A 31 2.20 3.14 5.89
CA VAL A 31 2.96 1.92 6.27
C VAL A 31 4.41 1.95 5.80
N ILE A 32 4.65 2.46 4.58
CA ILE A 32 6.01 2.59 4.03
C ILE A 32 6.82 3.59 4.86
N GLY A 33 6.28 4.80 5.07
CA GLY A 33 6.97 5.86 5.80
C GLY A 33 7.26 5.48 7.25
N VAL A 34 6.29 4.91 7.97
CA VAL A 34 6.51 4.51 9.39
C VAL A 34 7.48 3.34 9.52
N CYS A 35 7.46 2.37 8.58
CA CYS A 35 8.45 1.29 8.57
C CYS A 35 9.85 1.79 8.20
N THR A 36 9.97 2.73 7.26
CA THR A 36 11.24 3.38 6.93
C THR A 36 11.78 4.16 8.12
N ALA A 37 10.95 4.99 8.75
CA ALA A 37 11.37 5.82 9.88
C ALA A 37 11.84 4.99 11.07
N LEU A 38 11.10 3.94 11.44
CA LEU A 38 11.52 3.00 12.50
C LEU A 38 12.86 2.34 12.16
N SER A 39 13.02 1.85 10.92
CA SER A 39 14.23 1.14 10.51
C SER A 39 15.45 2.07 10.38
N LEU A 40 15.26 3.34 10.07
CA LEU A 40 16.31 4.37 10.09
C LEU A 40 16.71 4.73 11.53
N ALA A 41 15.74 4.88 12.43
CA ALA A 41 16.01 5.15 13.85
C ALA A 41 16.76 3.98 14.52
N GLU A 42 16.44 2.73 14.18
CA GLU A 42 17.18 1.54 14.61
C GLU A 42 18.64 1.51 14.10
N LYS A 43 18.98 2.32 13.08
CA LYS A 43 20.34 2.56 12.59
C LYS A 43 20.98 3.81 13.23
N SER A 44 20.39 4.35 14.29
CA SER A 44 20.84 5.55 15.01
C SER A 44 20.87 6.83 14.18
N LEU A 45 20.08 6.90 13.10
CA LEU A 45 19.87 8.15 12.36
C LEU A 45 18.78 8.99 13.03
N SER A 46 18.96 10.30 13.08
CA SER A 46 17.91 11.23 13.49
C SER A 46 16.89 11.40 12.37
N VAL A 47 15.61 11.14 12.68
CA VAL A 47 14.54 11.10 11.69
C VAL A 47 13.37 12.00 12.09
N VAL A 48 12.88 12.78 11.12
CA VAL A 48 11.60 13.47 11.22
C VAL A 48 10.65 12.87 10.20
N LEU A 49 9.45 12.45 10.62
CA LEU A 49 8.37 12.05 9.74
C LEU A 49 7.32 13.15 9.70
N CYS A 50 7.02 13.66 8.51
CA CYS A 50 5.97 14.65 8.29
C CYS A 50 4.78 13.99 7.57
N GLU A 51 3.58 14.12 8.14
CA GLU A 51 2.31 13.66 7.59
C GLU A 51 1.34 14.84 7.47
N LYS A 52 0.80 15.08 6.27
CA LYS A 52 -0.08 16.23 5.98
C LYS A 52 -1.44 16.17 6.71
N GLY A 53 -1.91 14.96 7.00
CA GLY A 53 -3.11 14.68 7.77
C GLY A 53 -2.75 13.90 9.02
N VAL A 54 -3.17 12.64 9.07
CA VAL A 54 -2.97 11.74 10.21
C VAL A 54 -2.30 10.44 9.78
N ILE A 55 -1.56 9.80 10.68
CA ILE A 55 -0.92 8.51 10.48
C ILE A 55 -1.94 7.50 9.95
N ALA A 56 -1.57 6.82 8.88
CA ALA A 56 -2.41 5.85 8.19
C ALA A 56 -3.76 6.38 7.65
N GLY A 57 -4.01 7.69 7.59
CA GLY A 57 -5.31 8.26 7.19
C GLY A 57 -5.79 7.89 5.78
N GLU A 58 -4.87 7.52 4.89
CA GLU A 58 -5.14 7.15 3.51
C GLU A 58 -5.00 5.64 3.25
N GLN A 59 -4.25 5.22 2.23
CA GLN A 59 -4.17 3.84 1.74
C GLN A 59 -3.84 2.79 2.81
N SER A 60 -3.05 3.18 3.80
CA SER A 60 -2.44 2.27 4.77
C SER A 60 -3.43 1.74 5.81
N SER A 61 -4.57 2.39 6.03
CA SER A 61 -5.67 1.88 6.84
C SER A 61 -6.80 1.29 6.00
N ARG A 62 -6.88 1.63 4.71
CA ARG A 62 -8.01 1.31 3.82
C ARG A 62 -7.86 0.02 3.00
N ASN A 63 -6.80 -0.75 3.24
CA ASN A 63 -6.50 -1.96 2.47
C ASN A 63 -7.10 -3.24 3.10
N TRP A 64 -6.86 -4.37 2.46
CA TRP A 64 -7.48 -5.65 2.85
C TRP A 64 -6.78 -6.34 4.03
N GLY A 65 -5.58 -5.90 4.42
CA GLY A 65 -4.81 -6.51 5.50
C GLY A 65 -4.09 -7.81 5.11
N TRP A 66 -3.75 -7.99 3.83
CA TRP A 66 -3.07 -9.19 3.33
C TRP A 66 -1.55 -9.01 3.39
N CYS A 67 -0.86 -9.97 3.99
CA CYS A 67 0.60 -10.08 4.01
C CYS A 67 0.98 -11.35 3.24
N ARG A 68 1.32 -11.22 1.95
CA ARG A 68 1.43 -12.38 1.04
C ARG A 68 2.60 -12.31 0.07
N THR A 69 3.14 -13.49 -0.24
CA THR A 69 4.03 -13.78 -1.36
C THR A 69 3.28 -14.27 -2.60
N MET A 70 2.09 -14.87 -2.42
CA MET A 70 1.26 -15.36 -3.52
C MET A 70 0.96 -14.25 -4.53
N GLY A 71 1.00 -14.53 -5.83
CA GLY A 71 0.57 -13.63 -6.90
C GLY A 71 1.38 -12.33 -7.00
N ARG A 72 2.68 -12.40 -6.69
CA ARG A 72 3.64 -11.29 -6.81
C ARG A 72 4.39 -11.35 -8.13
N ASP A 73 4.84 -10.19 -8.60
CA ASP A 73 5.89 -10.14 -9.61
C ASP A 73 7.15 -10.87 -9.08
N PRO A 74 7.85 -11.67 -9.90
CA PRO A 74 9.05 -12.38 -9.46
C PRO A 74 10.11 -11.47 -8.81
N GLY A 75 10.28 -10.24 -9.31
CA GLY A 75 11.20 -9.26 -8.73
C GLY A 75 10.79 -8.77 -7.33
N GLU A 76 9.51 -8.89 -6.96
CA GLU A 76 9.00 -8.55 -5.63
C GLU A 76 9.07 -9.71 -4.63
N ILE A 77 9.23 -10.96 -5.08
CA ILE A 77 9.17 -12.13 -4.19
C ILE A 77 10.19 -12.06 -3.04
N PRO A 78 11.48 -11.74 -3.27
CA PRO A 78 12.45 -11.61 -2.18
C PRO A 78 12.03 -10.57 -1.13
N LEU A 79 11.51 -9.42 -1.58
CA LEU A 79 11.04 -8.36 -0.70
C LEU A 79 9.81 -8.82 0.11
N ALA A 80 8.91 -9.57 -0.51
CA ALA A 80 7.73 -10.12 0.15
C ALA A 80 8.08 -11.17 1.21
N LEU A 81 9.07 -12.03 0.94
CA LEU A 81 9.59 -13.00 1.90
C LEU A 81 10.22 -12.30 3.11
N GLU A 82 11.06 -11.29 2.87
CA GLU A 82 11.67 -10.51 3.96
C GLU A 82 10.61 -9.77 4.78
N SER A 83 9.60 -9.20 4.11
CA SER A 83 8.50 -8.55 4.81
C SER A 83 7.69 -9.53 5.66
N LEU A 84 7.43 -10.76 5.18
CA LEU A 84 6.78 -11.81 5.99
C LEU A 84 7.61 -12.22 7.20
N ARG A 85 8.94 -12.33 7.04
CA ARG A 85 9.86 -12.58 8.16
C ARG A 85 9.72 -11.49 9.23
N LEU A 86 9.70 -10.23 8.82
CA LEU A 86 9.51 -9.08 9.72
C LEU A 86 8.11 -9.07 10.35
N TRP A 87 7.05 -9.36 9.59
CA TRP A 87 5.68 -9.42 10.09
C TRP A 87 5.52 -10.46 11.21
N ARG A 88 6.14 -11.64 11.08
CA ARG A 88 6.11 -12.69 12.12
C ARG A 88 6.68 -12.21 13.47
N GLY A 89 7.67 -11.33 13.43
CA GLY A 89 8.26 -10.70 14.62
C GLY A 89 7.64 -9.34 14.99
N MET A 90 6.64 -8.85 14.25
CA MET A 90 6.24 -7.44 14.34
C MET A 90 5.65 -7.08 15.70
N ASN A 91 4.79 -7.93 16.27
CA ASN A 91 4.19 -7.66 17.59
C ASN A 91 5.26 -7.47 18.67
N ALA A 92 6.31 -8.30 18.64
CA ALA A 92 7.43 -8.18 19.56
C ALA A 92 8.27 -6.93 19.25
N ARG A 93 8.58 -6.68 17.96
CA ARG A 93 9.35 -5.50 17.52
C ARG A 93 8.71 -4.18 17.97
N VAL A 94 7.39 -4.06 17.88
CA VAL A 94 6.67 -2.82 18.22
C VAL A 94 6.11 -2.80 19.64
N GLY A 95 6.23 -3.90 20.39
CA GLY A 95 5.68 -4.02 21.75
C GLY A 95 4.15 -3.91 21.84
N ALA A 96 3.42 -4.19 20.74
CA ALA A 96 1.97 -4.07 20.67
C ALA A 96 1.35 -5.07 19.69
N GLU A 97 0.07 -5.41 19.87
CA GLU A 97 -0.66 -6.24 18.91
C GLU A 97 -0.80 -5.47 17.59
N THR A 98 -0.47 -6.11 16.47
CA THR A 98 -0.68 -5.58 15.10
C THR A 98 -1.79 -6.29 14.34
N GLY A 99 -2.33 -7.35 14.93
CA GLY A 99 -3.28 -8.26 14.31
C GLY A 99 -2.61 -9.27 13.37
N PHE A 100 -1.27 -9.31 13.31
CA PHE A 100 -0.58 -10.22 12.43
C PHE A 100 -0.80 -11.69 12.85
N ARG A 101 -1.25 -12.52 11.91
CA ARG A 101 -1.36 -13.97 12.04
C ARG A 101 -0.91 -14.63 10.73
N ALA A 102 -0.04 -15.64 10.81
CA ALA A 102 0.27 -16.52 9.69
C ALA A 102 -0.91 -17.50 9.51
N ALA A 103 -1.92 -17.06 8.77
CA ALA A 103 -3.19 -17.76 8.62
C ALA A 103 -3.41 -18.32 7.20
N GLY A 104 -2.41 -18.21 6.33
CA GLY A 104 -2.48 -18.63 4.94
C GLY A 104 -3.27 -17.69 4.03
N THR A 105 -2.95 -17.77 2.74
CA THR A 105 -3.73 -17.14 1.65
C THR A 105 -4.05 -18.20 0.61
N MET A 106 -5.31 -18.24 0.16
CA MET A 106 -5.78 -19.16 -0.89
C MET A 106 -6.39 -18.40 -2.06
N TYR A 107 -5.95 -18.71 -3.28
CA TYR A 107 -6.67 -18.33 -4.50
C TYR A 107 -7.43 -19.51 -5.05
N VAL A 108 -8.76 -19.38 -5.10
CA VAL A 108 -9.66 -20.38 -5.69
C VAL A 108 -9.90 -20.07 -7.17
N CYS A 109 -9.94 -21.11 -7.98
CA CYS A 109 -10.01 -21.03 -9.43
C CYS A 109 -11.32 -21.65 -9.93
N ASP A 110 -12.09 -20.90 -10.73
CA ASP A 110 -13.37 -21.37 -11.27
C ASP A 110 -13.21 -22.45 -12.33
N ASP A 111 -12.12 -22.39 -13.10
CA ASP A 111 -11.89 -23.25 -14.24
C ASP A 111 -10.41 -23.68 -14.36
N ALA A 112 -10.16 -24.66 -15.23
CA ALA A 112 -8.83 -25.20 -15.48
C ALA A 112 -7.84 -24.15 -16.03
N ARG A 113 -8.33 -23.13 -16.75
CA ARG A 113 -7.47 -22.06 -17.28
C ARG A 113 -6.96 -21.18 -16.15
N ALA A 114 -7.81 -20.82 -15.20
CA ALA A 114 -7.41 -20.07 -14.01
C ALA A 114 -6.43 -20.87 -13.15
N LEU A 115 -6.64 -22.18 -13.02
CA LEU A 115 -5.74 -23.07 -12.28
C LEU A 115 -4.36 -23.16 -12.94
N ALA A 116 -4.30 -23.34 -14.26
CA ALA A 116 -3.05 -23.38 -15.02
C ALA A 116 -2.23 -22.08 -14.90
N LYS A 117 -2.90 -20.92 -14.78
CA LYS A 117 -2.21 -19.65 -14.48
C LYS A 117 -1.53 -19.65 -13.11
N GLN A 118 -2.15 -20.24 -12.09
CA GLN A 118 -1.54 -20.35 -10.76
C GLN A 118 -0.35 -21.31 -10.76
N GLU A 119 -0.45 -22.41 -11.52
CA GLU A 119 0.64 -23.37 -11.69
C GLU A 119 1.84 -22.73 -12.39
N ALA A 120 1.62 -21.99 -13.49
CA ALA A 120 2.68 -21.27 -14.18
C ALA A 120 3.36 -20.20 -13.29
N TRP A 121 2.57 -19.50 -12.46
CA TRP A 121 3.14 -18.58 -11.48
C TRP A 121 3.99 -19.32 -10.44
N LEU A 122 3.52 -20.48 -9.96
CA LEU A 122 4.25 -21.30 -8.99
C LEU A 122 5.58 -21.78 -9.56
N ASP A 123 5.66 -22.15 -10.83
CA ASP A 123 6.90 -22.54 -11.50
C ASP A 123 7.98 -21.46 -11.41
N HIS A 124 7.61 -20.19 -11.64
CA HIS A 124 8.51 -19.06 -11.47
C HIS A 124 8.90 -18.81 -10.00
N ALA A 125 7.98 -19.08 -9.08
CA ALA A 125 8.16 -18.87 -7.65
C ALA A 125 8.99 -19.97 -6.95
N ARG A 126 9.08 -21.18 -7.54
CA ARG A 126 9.77 -22.35 -6.95
C ARG A 126 11.23 -22.07 -6.57
N GLN A 127 11.93 -21.26 -7.35
CA GLN A 127 13.33 -20.89 -7.07
C GLN A 127 13.51 -20.16 -5.73
N TYR A 128 12.46 -19.55 -5.21
CA TYR A 128 12.45 -18.83 -3.94
C TYR A 128 11.96 -19.69 -2.75
N GLN A 129 11.74 -21.00 -2.98
CA GLN A 129 11.31 -21.96 -1.95
C GLN A 129 10.00 -21.54 -1.23
N ILE A 130 9.08 -20.90 -1.95
CA ILE A 130 7.76 -20.57 -1.41
C ILE A 130 6.96 -21.85 -1.17
N GLU A 131 6.40 -22.00 0.04
CA GLU A 131 5.59 -23.16 0.44
C GLU A 131 4.16 -23.17 -0.15
N ALA A 132 4.01 -22.78 -1.41
CA ALA A 132 2.71 -22.77 -2.08
C ALA A 132 2.36 -24.16 -2.62
N ARG A 133 1.10 -24.58 -2.44
CA ARG A 133 0.59 -25.89 -2.84
C ARG A 133 -0.63 -25.73 -3.73
N MET A 134 -0.65 -26.46 -4.84
CA MET A 134 -1.85 -26.62 -5.66
C MET A 134 -2.85 -27.52 -4.93
N LEU A 135 -4.12 -27.14 -4.97
CA LEU A 135 -5.24 -27.86 -4.36
C LEU A 135 -6.22 -28.30 -5.45
N GLY A 136 -6.63 -29.56 -5.42
CA GLY A 136 -7.75 -30.05 -6.21
C GLY A 136 -9.11 -29.58 -5.66
N PRO A 137 -10.22 -29.84 -6.38
CA PRO A 137 -11.57 -29.44 -5.98
C PRO A 137 -11.96 -29.86 -4.56
N ASP A 138 -11.67 -31.11 -4.19
CA ASP A 138 -12.06 -31.67 -2.88
C ASP A 138 -11.30 -31.01 -1.73
N ALA A 139 -9.99 -30.79 -1.90
CA ALA A 139 -9.17 -30.09 -0.91
C ALA A 139 -9.59 -28.62 -0.74
N VAL A 140 -10.04 -27.96 -1.81
CA VAL A 140 -10.64 -26.61 -1.70
C VAL A 140 -11.97 -26.66 -0.93
N ALA A 141 -12.81 -27.65 -1.19
CA ALA A 141 -14.08 -27.80 -0.47
C ALA A 141 -13.89 -28.09 1.03
N GLU A 142 -12.86 -28.87 1.38
CA GLU A 142 -12.47 -29.12 2.77
C GLU A 142 -11.94 -27.85 3.45
N ALA A 143 -11.12 -27.06 2.76
CA ALA A 143 -10.56 -25.83 3.29
C ALA A 143 -11.58 -24.67 3.39
N LEU A 144 -12.70 -24.75 2.68
CA LEU A 144 -13.77 -23.76 2.65
C LEU A 144 -15.13 -24.40 2.97
N PRO A 145 -15.34 -24.92 4.20
CA PRO A 145 -16.57 -25.55 4.59
C PRO A 145 -17.77 -24.62 4.39
N GLY A 146 -18.84 -25.19 3.83
CA GLY A 146 -20.08 -24.47 3.54
C GLY A 146 -20.09 -23.70 2.22
N ALA A 147 -19.00 -23.68 1.45
CA ALA A 147 -19.02 -23.12 0.10
C ALA A 147 -19.99 -23.91 -0.81
N ARG A 148 -20.98 -23.19 -1.38
CA ARG A 148 -21.93 -23.75 -2.36
C ARG A 148 -21.33 -23.83 -3.75
N ARG A 149 -20.51 -22.84 -4.12
CA ARG A 149 -19.78 -22.82 -5.38
C ARG A 149 -18.72 -23.92 -5.38
N ARG A 150 -18.67 -24.71 -6.44
CA ARG A 150 -17.60 -25.68 -6.68
C ARG A 150 -16.54 -25.03 -7.56
N PHE A 151 -15.30 -25.11 -7.11
CA PHE A 151 -14.12 -24.57 -7.80
C PHE A 151 -13.37 -25.72 -8.48
N ALA A 152 -12.71 -25.45 -9.60
CA ALA A 152 -11.86 -26.40 -10.29
C ALA A 152 -10.58 -26.75 -9.49
N GLY A 153 -10.23 -25.91 -8.52
CA GLY A 153 -9.08 -26.08 -7.64
C GLY A 153 -8.63 -24.75 -7.08
N GLY A 154 -7.40 -24.71 -6.58
CA GLY A 154 -6.79 -23.47 -6.10
C GLY A 154 -5.30 -23.60 -5.84
N ILE A 155 -4.72 -22.52 -5.35
CA ILE A 155 -3.36 -22.49 -4.80
C ILE A 155 -3.45 -21.95 -3.38
N HIS A 156 -2.71 -22.55 -2.45
CA HIS A 156 -2.68 -22.16 -1.05
C HIS A 156 -1.24 -21.99 -0.57
N THR A 157 -0.95 -20.84 0.04
CA THR A 157 0.33 -20.53 0.67
C THR A 157 0.11 -20.38 2.18
N PRO A 158 0.34 -21.42 2.99
CA PRO A 158 0.08 -21.40 4.44
C PRO A 158 0.99 -20.43 5.19
N THR A 159 2.16 -20.11 4.64
CA THR A 159 3.14 -19.21 5.25
C THR A 159 2.79 -17.72 5.08
N ASP A 160 1.85 -17.40 4.19
CA ASP A 160 1.26 -16.07 4.06
C ASP A 160 0.39 -15.75 5.30
N GLY A 161 0.06 -14.48 5.49
CA GLY A 161 -0.65 -14.03 6.68
C GLY A 161 -1.59 -12.85 6.44
N ARG A 162 -2.18 -12.42 7.54
CA ARG A 162 -3.03 -11.25 7.64
C ARG A 162 -2.57 -10.36 8.79
N ALA A 163 -2.77 -9.06 8.70
CA ALA A 163 -2.68 -8.13 9.82
C ALA A 163 -3.82 -7.10 9.78
N GLU A 164 -4.04 -6.35 10.86
CA GLU A 164 -5.10 -5.33 10.94
C GLU A 164 -4.54 -3.95 10.55
N PRO A 165 -4.90 -3.39 9.38
CA PRO A 165 -4.30 -2.14 8.91
C PRO A 165 -4.47 -0.95 9.87
N PHE A 166 -5.68 -0.81 10.44
CA PHE A 166 -6.03 0.24 11.41
C PHE A 166 -5.29 0.13 12.74
N GLN A 167 -4.61 -0.99 13.01
CA GLN A 167 -3.93 -1.24 14.27
C GLN A 167 -2.42 -1.30 14.07
N ALA A 168 -1.97 -2.01 13.03
CA ALA A 168 -0.56 -2.24 12.74
C ALA A 168 0.20 -0.94 12.46
N VAL A 169 -0.34 -0.07 11.59
CA VAL A 169 0.40 1.13 11.15
C VAL A 169 0.56 2.15 12.29
N PRO A 170 -0.48 2.47 13.09
CA PRO A 170 -0.30 3.29 14.29
C PRO A 170 0.62 2.66 15.34
N ALA A 171 0.60 1.32 15.50
CA ALA A 171 1.51 0.65 16.42
C ALA A 171 2.99 0.79 15.98
N ILE A 172 3.27 0.65 14.68
CA ILE A 172 4.61 0.89 14.13
C ILE A 172 5.01 2.36 14.29
N ALA A 173 4.10 3.31 14.09
CA ALA A 173 4.38 4.73 14.29
C ALA A 173 4.75 5.05 15.75
N ARG A 174 4.01 4.50 16.73
CA ARG A 174 4.34 4.64 18.16
C ARG A 174 5.68 4.02 18.51
N ALA A 175 6.01 2.85 17.94
CA ALA A 175 7.32 2.25 18.11
C ALA A 175 8.44 3.12 17.50
N ALA A 176 8.19 3.75 16.36
CA ALA A 176 9.13 4.72 15.76
C ALA A 176 9.34 5.94 16.69
N GLN A 177 8.26 6.49 17.26
CA GLN A 177 8.37 7.58 18.24
C GLN A 177 9.16 7.16 19.48
N ALA A 178 8.91 5.96 20.02
CA ALA A 178 9.66 5.41 21.15
C ALA A 178 11.14 5.20 20.82
N ALA A 179 11.48 4.95 19.55
CA ALA A 179 12.85 4.88 19.04
C ALA A 179 13.48 6.26 18.75
N GLY A 180 12.78 7.38 19.04
CA GLY A 180 13.30 8.74 18.91
C GLY A 180 12.93 9.45 17.60
N VAL A 181 12.05 8.89 16.76
CA VAL A 181 11.54 9.59 15.57
C VAL A 181 10.60 10.71 15.98
N ALA A 182 10.85 11.93 15.50
CA ALA A 182 9.89 13.02 15.63
C ALA A 182 8.79 12.86 14.57
N ILE A 183 7.55 12.61 15.00
CA ILE A 183 6.39 12.48 14.10
C ILE A 183 5.53 13.74 14.17
N LEU A 184 5.37 14.39 13.02
CA LEU A 184 4.60 15.62 12.83
C LEU A 184 3.37 15.31 11.96
N GLU A 185 2.24 15.01 12.60
CA GLU A 185 0.93 15.02 11.94
C GLU A 185 0.47 16.45 11.67
N HIS A 186 -0.49 16.62 10.75
CA HIS A 186 -0.97 17.91 10.26
C HIS A 186 0.17 18.83 9.79
N CYS A 187 1.22 18.25 9.21
CA CYS A 187 2.42 18.93 8.74
C CYS A 187 2.73 18.51 7.30
N ALA A 188 2.15 19.24 6.34
CA ALA A 188 2.39 19.05 4.93
C ALA A 188 3.79 19.51 4.54
N VAL A 189 4.49 18.66 3.78
CA VAL A 189 5.74 19.03 3.13
C VAL A 189 5.44 19.65 1.78
N ARG A 190 5.81 20.92 1.61
CA ARG A 190 5.57 21.70 0.39
C ARG A 190 6.60 21.36 -0.70
N GLY A 191 7.84 21.05 -0.30
CA GLY A 191 8.90 20.68 -1.24
C GLY A 191 10.28 20.62 -0.61
N ILE A 192 11.30 20.66 -1.47
CA ILE A 192 12.70 20.49 -1.11
C ILE A 192 13.51 21.64 -1.70
N GLU A 193 14.35 22.24 -0.87
CA GLU A 193 15.40 23.14 -1.31
C GLU A 193 16.74 22.43 -1.43
N ARG A 194 17.53 22.89 -2.41
CA ARG A 194 18.78 22.26 -2.79
C ARG A 194 19.96 23.09 -2.34
N THR A 195 20.96 22.43 -1.78
CA THR A 195 22.27 23.03 -1.47
C THR A 195 23.31 22.33 -2.32
N ALA A 196 24.04 23.07 -3.17
CA ALA A 196 25.02 22.50 -4.10
C ALA A 196 24.46 21.33 -4.96
N GLY A 197 23.22 21.44 -5.42
CA GLY A 197 22.56 20.48 -6.31
C GLY A 197 21.99 19.22 -5.65
N ARG A 198 22.13 19.05 -4.33
CA ARG A 198 21.57 17.94 -3.55
C ARG A 198 20.51 18.42 -2.56
N VAL A 199 19.76 17.51 -1.94
CA VAL A 199 18.88 17.83 -0.82
C VAL A 199 19.66 18.59 0.26
N GLY A 200 19.11 19.72 0.71
CA GLY A 200 19.66 20.49 1.82
C GLY A 200 18.62 20.82 2.89
N THR A 201 17.39 21.15 2.47
CA THR A 201 16.31 21.48 3.40
C THR A 201 14.98 20.95 2.88
N VAL A 202 14.16 20.39 3.77
CA VAL A 202 12.74 20.11 3.51
C VAL A 202 11.90 21.27 4.05
N VAL A 203 11.02 21.81 3.20
CA VAL A 203 10.14 22.92 3.56
C VAL A 203 8.73 22.40 3.81
N THR A 204 8.21 22.69 5.00
CA THR A 204 6.88 22.30 5.47
C THR A 204 6.01 23.53 5.70
N GLU A 205 4.71 23.34 5.90
CA GLU A 205 3.81 24.41 6.32
C GLU A 205 4.17 25.00 7.71
N ARG A 206 4.87 24.24 8.56
CA ARG A 206 5.28 24.65 9.92
C ARG A 206 6.68 25.28 9.96
N GLY A 207 7.42 25.26 8.85
CA GLY A 207 8.80 25.75 8.77
C GLY A 207 9.74 24.76 8.09
N ARG A 208 11.03 24.95 8.34
CA ARG A 208 12.13 24.33 7.59
C ARG A 208 12.86 23.29 8.44
N ILE A 209 13.29 22.20 7.82
CA ILE A 209 14.08 21.15 8.44
C ILE A 209 15.32 20.89 7.57
N ASP A 210 16.50 21.25 8.06
CA ASP A 210 17.74 20.96 7.36
C ASP A 210 18.06 19.47 7.44
N CYS A 211 18.39 18.85 6.30
CA CYS A 211 18.66 17.42 6.23
C CYS A 211 19.54 17.01 5.05
N GLY A 212 20.23 15.89 5.21
CA GLY A 212 21.05 15.30 4.14
C GLY A 212 20.26 14.38 3.20
N ALA A 213 19.11 13.87 3.66
CA ALA A 213 18.25 12.98 2.88
C ALA A 213 16.76 13.24 3.10
N ALA A 214 15.97 13.07 2.04
CA ALA A 214 14.52 13.11 2.07
C ALA A 214 13.92 11.86 1.39
N VAL A 215 13.04 11.14 2.09
CA VAL A 215 12.35 9.96 1.56
C VAL A 215 10.88 10.30 1.29
N LEU A 216 10.48 10.31 0.02
CA LEU A 216 9.09 10.46 -0.38
C LEU A 216 8.34 9.11 -0.30
N ALA A 217 7.51 8.97 0.72
CA ALA A 217 6.58 7.85 0.92
C ALA A 217 5.11 8.30 0.86
N GLY A 218 4.83 9.29 -0.01
CA GLY A 218 3.55 10.00 -0.06
C GLY A 218 2.40 9.30 -0.80
N GLY A 219 2.51 8.00 -1.10
CA GLY A 219 1.48 7.22 -1.79
C GLY A 219 0.94 7.92 -3.05
N ALA A 220 -0.39 8.03 -3.16
CA ALA A 220 -1.10 8.70 -4.26
C ALA A 220 -0.70 10.17 -4.54
N TRP A 221 0.01 10.82 -3.62
CA TRP A 221 0.50 12.19 -3.75
C TRP A 221 1.92 12.30 -4.29
N SER A 222 2.65 11.18 -4.33
CA SER A 222 4.09 11.16 -4.65
C SER A 222 4.36 11.76 -6.03
N ARG A 223 3.51 11.40 -7.00
CA ARG A 223 3.49 11.97 -8.34
C ARG A 223 3.44 13.49 -8.38
N LEU A 224 2.53 14.09 -7.60
CA LEU A 224 2.31 15.53 -7.58
C LEU A 224 3.52 16.23 -6.97
N PHE A 225 4.05 15.67 -5.88
CA PHE A 225 5.28 16.14 -5.23
C PHE A 225 6.48 16.09 -6.18
N CYS A 226 6.73 14.93 -6.82
CA CYS A 226 7.79 14.78 -7.80
C CYS A 226 7.65 15.80 -8.95
N GLY A 227 6.43 16.04 -9.43
CA GLY A 227 6.15 17.03 -10.47
C GLY A 227 6.60 18.45 -10.10
N ASN A 228 6.34 18.90 -8.88
CA ASN A 228 6.83 20.20 -8.39
C ASN A 228 8.37 20.24 -8.27
N ALA A 229 8.98 19.10 -7.90
CA ALA A 229 10.44 18.95 -7.83
C ALA A 229 11.13 18.77 -9.21
N GLY A 230 10.38 18.77 -10.31
CA GLY A 230 10.90 18.57 -11.67
C GLY A 230 11.21 17.11 -12.03
N ILE A 231 10.71 16.14 -11.26
CA ILE A 231 10.92 14.71 -11.44
C ILE A 231 9.65 14.10 -12.04
N VAL A 232 9.78 13.28 -13.08
CA VAL A 232 8.61 12.66 -13.71
C VAL A 232 8.39 11.24 -13.20
N LEU A 233 7.39 11.08 -12.34
CA LEU A 233 6.94 9.78 -11.85
C LEU A 233 5.69 9.32 -12.63
N PRO A 234 5.77 8.30 -13.50
CA PRO A 234 4.59 7.72 -14.13
C PRO A 234 3.81 6.93 -13.09
N GLN A 235 2.81 7.57 -12.51
CA GLN A 235 1.92 6.96 -11.51
C GLN A 235 0.50 7.41 -11.81
N LEU A 236 -0.45 6.47 -11.82
CA LEU A 236 -1.88 6.76 -11.92
C LEU A 236 -2.57 6.28 -10.65
N LYS A 237 -3.89 6.40 -10.61
CA LYS A 237 -4.69 6.09 -9.44
C LYS A 237 -5.90 5.25 -9.83
N VAL A 238 -6.20 4.24 -9.02
CA VAL A 238 -7.42 3.43 -9.13
C VAL A 238 -8.16 3.39 -7.80
N LEU A 239 -9.48 3.43 -7.84
CA LEU A 239 -10.33 3.37 -6.66
C LEU A 239 -10.68 1.90 -6.35
N GLY A 240 -10.21 1.43 -5.20
CA GLY A 240 -10.65 0.20 -4.55
C GLY A 240 -11.83 0.48 -3.62
N SER A 241 -12.74 -0.49 -3.49
CA SER A 241 -13.89 -0.42 -2.58
C SER A 241 -13.92 -1.64 -1.68
N VAL A 242 -14.06 -1.41 -0.38
CA VAL A 242 -13.94 -2.44 0.66
C VAL A 242 -15.09 -2.28 1.65
N LEU A 243 -15.53 -3.40 2.21
CA LEU A 243 -16.44 -3.42 3.35
C LEU A 243 -15.92 -4.32 4.46
N ARG A 244 -16.45 -4.15 5.66
CA ARG A 244 -16.26 -5.07 6.78
C ARG A 244 -17.59 -5.49 7.37
N THR A 245 -17.66 -6.72 7.85
CA THR A 245 -18.82 -7.26 8.55
C THR A 245 -18.71 -7.07 10.06
N THR A 246 -19.82 -7.23 10.77
CA THR A 246 -19.81 -7.61 12.19
C THR A 246 -19.17 -9.00 12.36
N PRO A 247 -18.86 -9.44 13.59
CA PRO A 247 -18.38 -10.79 13.84
C PRO A 247 -19.31 -11.85 13.25
N LEU A 248 -18.73 -12.87 12.61
CA LEU A 248 -19.46 -14.02 12.07
C LEU A 248 -18.55 -15.26 12.04
N ASP A 249 -19.10 -16.44 12.29
CA ASP A 249 -18.41 -17.71 12.10
C ASP A 249 -18.37 -18.01 10.60
N GLY A 250 -17.20 -17.88 10.00
CA GLY A 250 -17.02 -17.98 8.56
C GLY A 250 -16.15 -19.18 8.16
N PRO A 251 -15.93 -19.37 6.85
CA PRO A 251 -15.40 -20.63 6.32
C PRO A 251 -13.94 -20.88 6.70
N THR A 252 -13.17 -19.85 7.02
CA THR A 252 -11.74 -19.99 7.35
C THR A 252 -11.21 -18.77 8.09
N GLU A 253 -10.12 -18.98 8.81
CA GLU A 253 -9.31 -17.93 9.44
C GLU A 253 -8.35 -17.24 8.45
N GLY A 254 -8.13 -17.81 7.26
CA GLY A 254 -7.22 -17.29 6.25
C GLY A 254 -7.80 -16.18 5.36
N ALA A 255 -6.96 -15.73 4.42
CA ALA A 255 -7.40 -14.87 3.32
C ALA A 255 -7.78 -15.73 2.10
N VAL A 256 -8.88 -15.40 1.43
CA VAL A 256 -9.35 -16.12 0.24
C VAL A 256 -9.64 -15.13 -0.89
N GLY A 257 -9.15 -15.43 -2.08
CA GLY A 257 -9.46 -14.68 -3.31
C GLY A 257 -10.02 -15.59 -4.40
N GLY A 258 -11.25 -15.33 -4.85
CA GLY A 258 -11.82 -15.93 -6.07
C GLY A 258 -11.65 -15.00 -7.28
N SER A 259 -12.25 -15.36 -8.43
CA SER A 259 -12.39 -14.41 -9.56
C SER A 259 -13.28 -13.22 -9.19
N ASP A 260 -14.26 -13.53 -8.36
CA ASP A 260 -15.39 -12.82 -7.76
C ASP A 260 -15.21 -11.77 -6.68
N PHE A 261 -14.31 -12.12 -5.79
CA PHE A 261 -14.45 -11.79 -4.39
C PHE A 261 -13.10 -11.98 -3.73
N ALA A 262 -12.89 -11.23 -2.67
CA ALA A 262 -11.83 -11.48 -1.72
C ALA A 262 -12.42 -11.28 -0.33
N PHE A 263 -12.05 -12.15 0.60
CA PHE A 263 -12.34 -11.93 2.01
C PHE A 263 -11.15 -12.31 2.89
N ARG A 264 -11.13 -11.76 4.10
CA ARG A 264 -10.14 -12.06 5.13
C ARG A 264 -10.80 -11.94 6.49
N LYS A 265 -10.65 -12.98 7.33
CA LYS A 265 -11.05 -12.90 8.74
C LYS A 265 -10.30 -11.77 9.43
N ARG A 266 -10.94 -11.07 10.34
CA ARG A 266 -10.34 -10.01 11.16
C ARG A 266 -10.13 -10.49 12.59
N LEU A 267 -9.28 -9.79 13.34
CA LEU A 267 -9.03 -10.10 14.75
C LEU A 267 -10.28 -9.96 15.62
N ASP A 268 -11.20 -9.05 15.28
CA ASP A 268 -12.46 -8.85 16.00
C ASP A 268 -13.54 -9.89 15.66
N GLY A 269 -13.22 -10.89 14.86
CA GLY A 269 -14.15 -11.94 14.44
C GLY A 269 -14.96 -11.62 13.19
N GLY A 270 -14.93 -10.38 12.68
CA GLY A 270 -15.57 -10.00 11.41
C GLY A 270 -14.75 -10.42 10.19
N TYR A 271 -15.20 -10.03 9.00
CA TYR A 271 -14.47 -10.21 7.74
C TYR A 271 -14.30 -8.89 7.01
N THR A 272 -13.10 -8.64 6.47
CA THR A 272 -12.88 -7.64 5.43
C THR A 272 -13.21 -8.27 4.10
N VAL A 273 -14.00 -7.60 3.26
CA VAL A 273 -14.48 -8.11 1.97
C VAL A 273 -14.27 -7.06 0.89
N ALA A 274 -13.86 -7.49 -0.30
CA ALA A 274 -13.74 -6.62 -1.46
C ALA A 274 -14.03 -7.35 -2.76
N ARG A 275 -14.48 -6.61 -3.77
CA ARG A 275 -14.61 -7.13 -5.12
C ARG A 275 -13.22 -7.31 -5.73
N ARG A 276 -12.86 -8.54 -6.09
CA ARG A 276 -11.57 -8.83 -6.76
C ARG A 276 -11.68 -8.60 -8.27
N ASN A 277 -10.59 -8.20 -8.90
CA ASN A 277 -10.52 -7.94 -10.35
C ASN A 277 -11.55 -6.91 -10.85
N ALA A 278 -11.87 -5.89 -10.02
CA ALA A 278 -12.65 -4.74 -10.46
C ALA A 278 -12.23 -3.49 -9.67
N ASN A 279 -11.39 -2.66 -10.27
CA ASN A 279 -10.98 -1.36 -9.75
C ASN A 279 -11.52 -0.26 -10.66
N VAL A 280 -12.00 0.83 -10.08
CA VAL A 280 -12.48 1.96 -10.88
C VAL A 280 -11.28 2.83 -11.28
N ALA A 281 -11.03 2.94 -12.58
CA ALA A 281 -10.01 3.81 -13.14
C ALA A 281 -10.66 5.06 -13.70
N ASP A 282 -10.54 6.19 -12.99
CA ASP A 282 -11.00 7.47 -13.51
C ASP A 282 -10.08 7.92 -14.67
N ILE A 283 -10.69 8.29 -15.80
CA ILE A 283 -9.96 8.96 -16.88
C ILE A 283 -9.75 10.41 -16.45
N VAL A 284 -8.49 10.80 -16.31
CA VAL A 284 -8.03 12.09 -15.79
C VAL A 284 -6.99 12.69 -16.75
N PRO A 285 -6.61 13.97 -16.64
CA PRO A 285 -5.58 14.55 -17.52
C PRO A 285 -4.27 13.74 -17.55
N ASP A 286 -3.92 13.09 -16.45
CA ASP A 286 -2.73 12.27 -16.37
C ASP A 286 -2.86 10.92 -17.10
N SER A 287 -4.08 10.41 -17.31
CA SER A 287 -4.29 9.23 -18.19
C SER A 287 -3.76 9.48 -19.60
N PHE A 288 -3.86 10.71 -20.11
CA PHE A 288 -3.31 11.10 -21.41
C PHE A 288 -1.81 11.35 -21.34
N ARG A 289 -1.35 12.00 -20.26
CA ARG A 289 0.07 12.33 -20.07
C ARG A 289 0.97 11.10 -19.95
N PHE A 290 0.48 10.01 -19.37
CA PHE A 290 1.21 8.74 -19.22
C PHE A 290 0.65 7.64 -20.12
N LEU A 291 -0.10 7.99 -21.17
CA LEU A 291 -0.70 7.00 -22.05
C LEU A 291 0.34 6.03 -22.62
N ARG A 292 1.49 6.56 -23.06
CA ARG A 292 2.58 5.73 -23.59
C ARG A 292 3.24 4.84 -22.53
N ASP A 293 3.36 5.34 -21.31
CA ASP A 293 3.92 4.56 -20.20
C ASP A 293 3.00 3.40 -19.83
N PHE A 294 1.67 3.60 -19.80
CA PHE A 294 0.67 2.58 -19.41
C PHE A 294 0.14 1.73 -20.57
N ALA A 295 0.30 2.13 -21.83
CA ALA A 295 -0.21 1.38 -22.98
C ALA A 295 0.19 -0.11 -22.99
N PRO A 296 1.43 -0.52 -22.63
CA PRO A 296 1.82 -1.92 -22.59
C PRO A 296 1.04 -2.78 -21.58
N SER A 297 0.56 -2.20 -20.47
CA SER A 297 -0.17 -2.94 -19.42
C SER A 297 -1.69 -2.95 -19.61
N ILE A 298 -2.24 -2.16 -20.54
CA ILE A 298 -3.69 -2.14 -20.80
C ILE A 298 -4.24 -3.54 -21.17
N PRO A 299 -3.65 -4.30 -22.11
CA PRO A 299 -4.23 -5.60 -22.51
C PRO A 299 -4.29 -6.62 -21.37
N THR A 300 -3.29 -6.63 -20.49
CA THR A 300 -3.22 -7.56 -19.35
C THR A 300 -4.16 -7.15 -18.22
N SER A 301 -4.31 -5.84 -17.96
CA SER A 301 -5.14 -5.32 -16.87
C SER A 301 -6.58 -4.96 -17.28
N TRP A 302 -6.93 -4.98 -18.58
CA TRP A 302 -8.23 -4.50 -19.10
C TRP A 302 -9.44 -5.07 -18.35
N HIS A 303 -9.40 -6.37 -18.05
CA HIS A 303 -10.51 -7.08 -17.40
C HIS A 303 -10.69 -6.69 -15.92
N GLU A 304 -9.63 -6.16 -15.30
CA GLU A 304 -9.60 -5.73 -13.90
C GLU A 304 -10.03 -4.28 -13.70
N LEU A 305 -10.14 -3.52 -14.78
CA LEU A 305 -10.45 -2.10 -14.76
C LEU A 305 -11.90 -1.82 -15.14
N ARG A 306 -12.46 -0.79 -14.50
CA ARG A 306 -13.74 -0.17 -14.86
C ARG A 306 -13.47 1.29 -15.11
N PHE A 307 -13.38 1.68 -16.37
CA PHE A 307 -13.11 3.06 -16.74
C PHE A 307 -14.32 3.94 -16.44
N ARG A 308 -14.07 5.10 -15.84
CA ARG A 308 -15.09 6.11 -15.53
C ARG A 308 -14.63 7.48 -15.99
N ILE A 309 -15.51 8.22 -16.63
CA ILE A 309 -15.33 9.66 -16.89
C ILE A 309 -16.30 10.38 -15.96
N GLY A 310 -15.82 11.40 -15.24
CA GLY A 310 -16.67 12.13 -14.30
C GLY A 310 -15.94 13.26 -13.58
N ALA A 311 -16.47 13.66 -12.43
CA ALA A 311 -15.97 14.79 -11.64
C ALA A 311 -14.48 14.69 -11.25
N ALA A 312 -13.92 13.47 -11.24
CA ALA A 312 -12.49 13.26 -11.02
C ALA A 312 -11.62 13.95 -12.08
N PHE A 313 -12.04 13.95 -13.36
CA PHE A 313 -11.32 14.63 -14.43
C PHE A 313 -11.21 16.14 -14.14
N VAL A 314 -12.35 16.78 -13.85
CA VAL A 314 -12.42 18.23 -13.58
C VAL A 314 -11.63 18.58 -12.33
N ARG A 315 -11.74 17.77 -11.28
CA ARG A 315 -10.98 17.96 -10.03
C ARG A 315 -9.48 17.91 -10.30
N GLU A 316 -8.99 16.85 -10.96
CA GLU A 316 -7.54 16.71 -11.23
C GLU A 316 -7.01 17.72 -12.25
N TRP A 317 -7.86 18.23 -13.15
CA TRP A 317 -7.50 19.31 -14.06
C TRP A 317 -7.29 20.64 -13.32
N ARG A 318 -8.06 20.89 -12.25
CA ARG A 318 -7.94 22.10 -11.42
C ARG A 318 -6.81 22.06 -10.39
N VAL A 319 -6.27 20.87 -10.08
CA VAL A 319 -5.18 20.74 -9.11
C VAL A 319 -3.94 21.48 -9.62
N ARG A 320 -3.43 22.41 -8.80
CA ARG A 320 -2.17 23.12 -9.03
C ARG A 320 -1.02 22.13 -9.06
N ARG A 321 -0.17 22.22 -10.09
CA ARG A 321 0.95 21.27 -10.33
C ARG A 321 2.33 21.86 -10.02
N ARG A 322 2.40 23.18 -9.91
CA ARG A 322 3.58 23.92 -9.51
C ARG A 322 3.16 24.95 -8.47
N TRP A 323 3.99 25.12 -7.46
CA TRP A 323 3.82 26.10 -6.40
C TRP A 323 5.18 26.47 -5.82
N SER A 324 5.28 27.68 -5.27
CA SER A 324 6.41 28.11 -4.46
C SER A 324 6.34 27.50 -3.05
N LEU A 325 7.47 27.43 -2.34
CA LEU A 325 7.54 26.77 -1.03
C LEU A 325 7.01 27.65 0.12
N ASP A 326 6.84 28.94 -0.11
CA ASP A 326 6.27 29.92 0.82
C ASP A 326 4.74 30.03 0.76
N GLU A 327 4.10 29.47 -0.26
CA GLU A 327 2.64 29.45 -0.40
C GLU A 327 2.02 28.09 -0.05
N ALA A 328 0.71 28.08 0.20
CA ALA A 328 -0.03 26.85 0.47
C ALA A 328 0.01 25.89 -0.73
N SER A 329 0.31 24.64 -0.43
CA SER A 329 0.37 23.52 -1.37
C SER A 329 -0.96 22.75 -1.45
N PRO A 330 -1.23 22.00 -2.53
CA PRO A 330 -2.41 21.12 -2.61
C PRO A 330 -2.51 20.08 -1.48
N PHE A 331 -1.41 19.81 -0.78
CA PHE A 331 -1.36 18.87 0.35
C PHE A 331 -2.03 19.45 1.61
N GLU A 332 -2.03 20.78 1.76
CA GLU A 332 -2.72 21.50 2.84
C GLU A 332 -4.23 21.59 2.57
N GLU A 333 -4.62 21.69 1.30
CA GLU A 333 -6.02 21.68 0.87
C GLU A 333 -6.68 20.31 1.06
N VAL A 334 -5.93 19.22 0.84
CA VAL A 334 -6.43 17.85 0.98
C VAL A 334 -5.52 17.06 1.91
N ARG A 335 -5.75 17.23 3.21
CA ARG A 335 -4.99 16.55 4.28
C ARG A 335 -5.24 15.05 4.34
N VAL A 336 -6.46 14.59 4.04
CA VAL A 336 -6.79 13.16 3.95
C VAL A 336 -7.59 12.90 2.68
N LEU A 337 -7.04 12.07 1.78
CA LEU A 337 -7.73 11.63 0.57
C LEU A 337 -8.70 10.49 0.88
N ASP A 338 -9.95 10.85 1.12
CA ASP A 338 -11.03 9.92 1.46
C ASP A 338 -12.11 9.84 0.35
N PRO A 339 -11.91 9.01 -0.69
CA PRO A 339 -12.94 8.80 -1.68
C PRO A 339 -14.05 7.87 -1.17
N ALA A 340 -15.30 8.18 -1.49
CA ALA A 340 -16.41 7.27 -1.26
C ALA A 340 -16.22 5.95 -2.04
N PRO A 341 -16.60 4.79 -1.47
CA PRO A 341 -16.58 3.52 -2.19
C PRO A 341 -17.62 3.48 -3.33
N THR A 342 -17.40 2.59 -4.27
CA THR A 342 -18.36 2.30 -5.34
C THR A 342 -19.40 1.30 -4.84
N ARG A 343 -20.59 1.79 -4.48
CA ARG A 343 -21.68 0.96 -3.95
C ARG A 343 -22.02 -0.25 -4.82
N ARG A 344 -22.06 -0.06 -6.14
CA ARG A 344 -22.28 -1.16 -7.10
C ARG A 344 -21.29 -2.32 -6.93
N LEU A 345 -19.99 -2.05 -6.77
CA LEU A 345 -18.99 -3.11 -6.60
C LEU A 345 -19.14 -3.82 -5.25
N LEU A 346 -19.56 -3.08 -4.21
CA LEU A 346 -19.86 -3.65 -2.90
C LEU A 346 -21.09 -4.55 -2.94
N ASP A 347 -22.16 -4.13 -3.62
CA ASP A 347 -23.38 -4.92 -3.80
C ASP A 347 -23.09 -6.19 -4.61
N GLU A 348 -22.27 -6.10 -5.67
CA GLU A 348 -21.85 -7.24 -6.51
C GLU A 348 -21.08 -8.30 -5.69
N VAL A 349 -20.08 -7.88 -4.88
CA VAL A 349 -19.34 -8.83 -4.05
C VAL A 349 -20.20 -9.38 -2.91
N TRP A 350 -21.06 -8.56 -2.30
CA TRP A 350 -21.93 -9.02 -1.23
C TRP A 350 -22.93 -10.07 -1.72
N GLY A 351 -23.56 -9.84 -2.88
CA GLY A 351 -24.43 -10.82 -3.51
C GLY A 351 -23.70 -12.12 -3.85
N THR A 352 -22.45 -12.03 -4.32
CA THR A 352 -21.60 -13.20 -4.57
C THR A 352 -21.35 -13.99 -3.29
N LEU A 353 -20.90 -13.35 -2.22
CA LEU A 353 -20.61 -14.03 -0.96
C LEU A 353 -21.86 -14.61 -0.29
N ALA A 354 -22.98 -13.88 -0.25
CA ALA A 354 -24.22 -14.37 0.34
C ALA A 354 -24.77 -15.61 -0.40
N ARG A 355 -24.57 -15.67 -1.72
CA ARG A 355 -24.94 -16.82 -2.55
C ARG A 355 -23.97 -17.99 -2.35
N ASP A 356 -22.67 -17.73 -2.39
CA ASP A 356 -21.64 -18.78 -2.47
C ASP A 356 -21.23 -19.31 -1.09
N PHE A 357 -21.42 -18.52 -0.02
CA PHE A 357 -21.06 -18.85 1.36
C PHE A 357 -22.21 -18.48 2.32
N PRO A 358 -23.03 -19.46 2.76
CA PRO A 358 -24.23 -19.21 3.58
C PRO A 358 -23.98 -18.42 4.86
N ALA A 359 -22.78 -18.52 5.45
CA ALA A 359 -22.39 -17.73 6.62
C ALA A 359 -22.49 -16.21 6.37
N PHE A 360 -22.22 -15.74 5.16
CA PHE A 360 -22.32 -14.33 4.82
C PHE A 360 -23.75 -13.86 4.56
N ALA A 361 -24.69 -14.76 4.24
CA ALA A 361 -26.09 -14.39 4.03
C ALA A 361 -26.79 -13.87 5.30
N GLN A 362 -26.32 -14.31 6.48
CA GLN A 362 -26.83 -13.88 7.78
C GLN A 362 -26.00 -12.75 8.40
N ALA A 363 -24.89 -12.38 7.77
CA ALA A 363 -23.97 -11.40 8.32
C ALA A 363 -24.46 -9.97 8.07
N ARG A 364 -24.04 -9.04 8.94
CA ARG A 364 -24.32 -7.61 8.79
C ARG A 364 -23.07 -6.90 8.31
N VAL A 365 -23.20 -6.04 7.30
CA VAL A 365 -22.15 -5.07 6.93
C VAL A 365 -22.06 -4.01 8.03
N ALA A 366 -20.90 -3.92 8.68
CA ALA A 366 -20.63 -2.95 9.73
C ALA A 366 -20.16 -1.61 9.15
N GLN A 367 -19.36 -1.63 8.09
CA GLN A 367 -18.88 -0.41 7.43
C GLN A 367 -18.38 -0.69 6.02
N SER A 368 -18.31 0.34 5.18
CA SER A 368 -17.63 0.32 3.89
C SER A 368 -16.84 1.60 3.64
N TRP A 369 -15.75 1.51 2.88
CA TRP A 369 -14.87 2.63 2.58
C TRP A 369 -14.22 2.47 1.20
N GLY A 370 -13.84 3.60 0.59
CA GLY A 370 -13.02 3.64 -0.61
C GLY A 370 -11.55 3.85 -0.27
N GLY A 371 -10.66 3.45 -1.17
CA GLY A 371 -9.23 3.74 -1.07
C GLY A 371 -8.67 4.04 -2.46
N LEU A 372 -7.94 5.15 -2.58
CA LEU A 372 -7.30 5.50 -3.85
C LEU A 372 -5.88 4.92 -3.89
N ILE A 373 -5.69 3.92 -4.75
CA ILE A 373 -4.46 3.17 -4.88
C ILE A 373 -3.60 3.82 -5.95
N ASP A 374 -2.36 4.12 -5.62
CA ASP A 374 -1.35 4.56 -6.57
C ASP A 374 -0.77 3.38 -7.35
N VAL A 375 -0.74 3.49 -8.67
CA VAL A 375 -0.32 2.41 -9.57
C VAL A 375 0.81 2.88 -10.48
N THR A 376 1.85 2.06 -10.62
CA THR A 376 2.92 2.21 -11.61
C THR A 376 2.56 1.47 -12.91
N PRO A 377 3.19 1.80 -14.06
CA PRO A 377 2.91 1.15 -15.33
C PRO A 377 3.05 -0.37 -15.32
N ASP A 378 4.03 -0.87 -14.57
CA ASP A 378 4.40 -2.28 -14.44
C ASP A 378 3.88 -2.92 -13.14
N ALA A 379 3.12 -2.19 -12.34
CA ALA A 379 2.63 -2.58 -11.01
C ALA A 379 3.72 -2.89 -9.95
N VAL A 380 5.01 -2.73 -10.28
CA VAL A 380 6.16 -2.89 -9.37
C VAL A 380 6.44 -1.56 -8.67
N PRO A 381 6.75 -1.51 -7.36
CA PRO A 381 7.02 -0.26 -6.66
C PRO A 381 8.33 0.41 -7.09
N VAL A 382 8.44 1.71 -6.83
CA VAL A 382 9.72 2.43 -6.83
C VAL A 382 10.24 2.46 -5.41
N ILE A 383 11.46 1.95 -5.21
CA ILE A 383 12.21 2.01 -3.95
C ILE A 383 13.65 2.37 -4.35
N SER A 384 13.93 3.66 -4.49
CA SER A 384 15.13 4.12 -5.19
C SER A 384 15.53 5.54 -4.79
N GLY A 385 16.83 5.82 -4.83
CA GLY A 385 17.34 7.19 -4.95
C GLY A 385 17.03 7.77 -6.34
N ILE A 386 17.03 9.10 -6.43
CA ILE A 386 16.83 9.84 -7.68
C ILE A 386 18.15 10.51 -8.09
N ASP A 387 18.80 9.99 -9.13
CA ASP A 387 20.12 10.48 -9.57
C ASP A 387 20.15 11.98 -9.90
N ALA A 388 19.05 12.52 -10.45
CA ALA A 388 18.90 13.94 -10.78
C ALA A 388 18.76 14.86 -9.54
N LEU A 389 18.57 14.28 -8.35
CA LEU A 389 18.49 14.99 -7.08
C LEU A 389 19.11 14.13 -5.96
N PRO A 390 20.45 14.13 -5.81
CA PRO A 390 21.12 13.35 -4.78
C PRO A 390 20.59 13.67 -3.38
N GLY A 391 20.42 12.64 -2.56
CA GLY A 391 19.78 12.72 -1.24
C GLY A 391 18.25 12.62 -1.28
N PHE A 392 17.61 12.66 -2.46
CA PHE A 392 16.18 12.43 -2.58
C PHE A 392 15.87 10.99 -2.98
N TYR A 393 15.02 10.34 -2.20
CA TYR A 393 14.61 8.96 -2.36
C TYR A 393 13.10 8.86 -2.51
N VAL A 394 12.64 7.86 -3.24
CA VAL A 394 11.21 7.62 -3.50
C VAL A 394 10.89 6.17 -3.12
N ALA A 395 9.87 6.01 -2.28
CA ALA A 395 9.27 4.73 -1.89
C ALA A 395 7.75 4.79 -2.12
N THR A 396 7.29 4.45 -3.33
CA THR A 396 5.88 4.62 -3.74
C THR A 396 5.51 3.69 -4.89
N GLY A 397 4.26 3.70 -5.35
CA GLY A 397 3.83 2.94 -6.52
C GLY A 397 3.56 1.47 -6.23
N PHE A 398 3.17 1.15 -4.99
CA PHE A 398 3.01 -0.22 -4.54
C PHE A 398 1.78 -0.95 -5.11
N SER A 399 0.96 -0.28 -5.92
CA SER A 399 -0.08 -0.87 -6.76
C SER A 399 -1.04 -1.80 -6.00
N GLY A 400 -1.39 -1.41 -4.77
CA GLY A 400 -2.34 -2.13 -3.91
C GLY A 400 -1.70 -3.13 -2.95
N HIS A 401 -0.37 -3.28 -3.00
CA HIS A 401 0.33 -4.31 -2.25
C HIS A 401 1.17 -3.83 -1.06
N GLY A 402 1.27 -2.52 -0.88
CA GLY A 402 2.26 -1.88 0.02
C GLY A 402 2.11 -2.23 1.49
N PHE A 403 0.92 -2.60 1.97
CA PHE A 403 0.74 -3.03 3.35
C PHE A 403 1.53 -4.31 3.67
N GLY A 404 1.33 -5.36 2.86
CA GLY A 404 1.98 -6.64 3.09
C GLY A 404 3.50 -6.59 2.95
N ILE A 405 4.04 -5.80 2.01
CA ILE A 405 5.49 -5.65 1.79
C ILE A 405 6.11 -4.45 2.51
N GLY A 406 5.32 -3.69 3.26
CA GLY A 406 5.74 -2.44 3.87
C GLY A 406 6.92 -2.57 4.83
N PRO A 407 6.94 -3.56 5.74
CA PRO A 407 8.11 -3.81 6.58
C PRO A 407 9.40 -4.06 5.80
N GLY A 408 9.35 -4.93 4.77
CA GLY A 408 10.51 -5.21 3.92
C GLY A 408 10.94 -3.98 3.12
N ALA A 409 9.98 -3.25 2.54
CA ALA A 409 10.24 -2.03 1.77
C ALA A 409 10.83 -0.91 2.65
N GLY A 410 10.34 -0.78 3.88
CA GLY A 410 10.85 0.18 4.86
C GLY A 410 12.30 -0.11 5.25
N ARG A 411 12.61 -1.39 5.51
CA ARG A 411 13.98 -1.85 5.76
C ARG A 411 14.90 -1.62 4.56
N LEU A 412 14.47 -2.01 3.37
CA LEU A 412 15.23 -1.81 2.14
C LEU A 412 15.54 -0.33 1.91
N MET A 413 14.55 0.55 2.07
CA MET A 413 14.77 1.99 1.94
C MET A 413 15.74 2.52 3.00
N ALA A 414 15.67 2.04 4.24
CA ALA A 414 16.62 2.43 5.28
C ALA A 414 18.05 2.00 4.95
N ASP A 415 18.26 0.79 4.41
CA ASP A 415 19.58 0.33 3.95
C ASP A 415 20.11 1.22 2.80
N ILE A 416 19.25 1.55 1.82
CA ILE A 416 19.63 2.42 0.69
C ILE A 416 20.04 3.82 1.16
N VAL A 417 19.27 4.43 2.06
CA VAL A 417 19.55 5.78 2.59
C VAL A 417 20.82 5.80 3.43
N ALA A 418 21.05 4.77 4.24
CA ALA A 418 22.25 4.64 5.07
C ALA A 418 23.52 4.26 4.27
N GLY A 419 23.37 3.80 3.02
CA GLY A 419 24.49 3.30 2.22
C GLY A 419 24.94 1.89 2.61
N ASP A 420 24.09 1.13 3.29
CA ASP A 420 24.35 -0.24 3.69
C ASP A 420 24.16 -1.23 2.53
N ALA A 421 24.64 -2.46 2.70
CA ALA A 421 24.26 -3.56 1.82
C ALA A 421 22.73 -3.77 1.90
N PRO A 422 21.99 -3.67 0.78
CA PRO A 422 20.54 -3.82 0.76
C PRO A 422 20.09 -5.21 1.24
N VAL A 423 19.05 -5.28 2.08
CA VAL A 423 18.48 -6.56 2.57
C VAL A 423 18.01 -7.49 1.43
N VAL A 424 17.62 -6.93 0.29
CA VAL A 424 17.28 -7.64 -0.96
C VAL A 424 17.78 -6.83 -2.16
N ASP A 425 17.90 -7.46 -3.33
CA ASP A 425 18.30 -6.75 -4.56
C ASP A 425 17.34 -5.59 -4.89
N PRO A 426 17.82 -4.33 -4.94
CA PRO A 426 16.99 -3.18 -5.29
C PRO A 426 16.78 -3.01 -6.80
N GLY A 427 17.44 -3.84 -7.64
CA GLY A 427 17.41 -3.78 -9.10
C GLY A 427 16.00 -3.60 -9.70
N PRO A 428 15.02 -4.46 -9.36
CA PRO A 428 13.65 -4.36 -9.85
C PRO A 428 12.93 -3.04 -9.49
N PHE A 429 13.32 -2.39 -8.39
CA PHE A 429 12.62 -1.22 -7.84
C PHE A 429 13.21 0.13 -8.27
N ARG A 430 14.28 0.13 -9.09
CA ARG A 430 14.96 1.35 -9.52
C ARG A 430 14.04 2.27 -10.31
N TYR A 431 14.05 3.56 -9.99
CA TYR A 431 13.26 4.59 -10.70
C TYR A 431 13.58 4.65 -12.21
N ARG A 432 14.86 4.45 -12.57
CA ARG A 432 15.35 4.56 -13.95
C ARG A 432 14.70 3.60 -14.96
N ARG A 433 13.99 2.55 -14.50
CA ARG A 433 13.25 1.66 -15.41
C ARG A 433 12.14 2.40 -16.18
N PHE A 434 11.72 3.57 -15.71
CA PHE A 434 10.79 4.47 -16.39
C PHE A 434 11.48 5.51 -17.29
N ALA A 435 12.82 5.57 -17.32
CA ALA A 435 13.54 6.48 -18.20
C ALA A 435 13.59 5.97 -19.66
N SER A 436 13.53 4.64 -19.87
CA SER A 436 13.57 4.02 -21.19
C SER A 436 12.30 4.23 -22.02
N THR A 437 11.15 4.50 -21.39
CA THR A 437 9.88 4.79 -22.10
C THR A 437 9.82 6.19 -22.71
N ARG A 438 10.85 7.03 -22.49
CA ARG A 438 10.88 8.44 -22.89
C ARG A 438 11.98 8.80 -23.88
N ALA A 439 12.85 7.86 -24.22
CA ALA A 439 13.79 7.99 -25.34
C ALA A 439 13.12 7.52 -26.64
N ALA A 440 12.08 8.23 -27.09
CA ALA A 440 11.47 8.08 -28.41
C ALA A 440 10.69 9.33 -28.81
#